data_AF-A0A090R503-F1
#
_entry.id   AF-A0A090R503-F1
#
_cell.length_a   1.000
_cell.length_b   1.000
_cell.length_c   1.000
_cell.angle_alpha   90.00
_cell.angle_beta   90.00
_cell.angle_gamma   90.00
#
_symmetry.space_group_name_H-M   'P 1'
#
loop_
_entity.id
_entity.type
_entity.pdbx_description
1 polymer ?
#
loop_
_entity_poly.entity_id
_entity_poly.type
_entity_poly.pdbx_seq_one_letter_code
_entity_poly.pdbx_strand_id
1 'polypeptide(L)'
;MNHPAKNKYGFWTNDKNVADPEAWLKGAKREEGSWWGHWNNWLAGFEEAEAVEPRQAGSEQYPVREAAPGGYVLQKLPIEVSNALIPKVEKAV
;
A
#
# COMPACT_ATOMS: atom_id res chain seq x y z
N MET A 1 10.05 2.86 11.45
CA MET A 1 8.65 2.93 10.94
C MET A 1 7.94 4.10 11.59
N ASN A 2 7.33 4.96 10.79
CA ASN A 2 6.67 6.18 11.26
C ASN A 2 5.16 5.95 11.42
N HIS A 3 4.77 5.16 12.41
CA HIS A 3 3.35 4.94 12.72
C HIS A 3 2.73 6.19 13.36
N PRO A 4 1.56 6.66 12.90
CA PRO A 4 0.85 7.81 13.46
C PRO A 4 0.63 7.71 14.97
N ALA A 5 0.22 6.53 15.44
CA ALA A 5 -0.07 6.28 16.86
C ALA A 5 1.15 6.47 17.79
N LYS A 6 2.38 6.38 17.25
CA LYS A 6 3.60 6.54 18.05
C LYS A 6 4.08 7.98 18.17
N ASN A 7 3.48 8.91 17.41
CA ASN A 7 3.85 10.33 17.31
C ASN A 7 5.36 10.59 17.48
N LYS A 8 6.16 9.89 16.66
CA LYS A 8 7.61 9.88 16.73
C LYS A 8 8.16 10.47 15.43
N TYR A 9 9.30 11.15 15.52
CA TYR A 9 9.98 11.82 14.40
C TYR A 9 9.18 13.02 13.88
N GLY A 10 9.52 13.48 12.67
CA GLY A 10 8.77 14.47 11.91
C GLY A 10 9.00 14.26 10.42
N PHE A 11 8.39 15.11 9.61
CA PHE A 11 8.54 15.14 8.16
C PHE A 11 8.61 16.58 7.66
N TRP A 12 8.94 16.76 6.37
CA TRP A 12 9.03 18.08 5.75
C TRP A 12 8.02 18.20 4.62
N THR A 13 7.41 19.37 4.50
CA THR A 13 6.47 19.72 3.42
C THR A 13 6.91 21.01 2.76
N ASN A 14 6.68 21.13 1.46
CA ASN A 14 6.91 22.36 0.71
C ASN A 14 5.98 22.36 -0.51
N ASP A 15 5.15 23.39 -0.63
CA ASP A 15 4.20 23.55 -1.74
C ASP A 15 4.89 23.95 -3.05
N LYS A 16 6.16 24.35 -3.00
CA LYS A 16 6.96 24.72 -4.17
C LYS A 16 7.69 23.51 -4.73
N ASN A 17 7.43 23.20 -6.00
CA ASN A 17 8.19 22.23 -6.76
C ASN A 17 9.40 22.92 -7.44
N VAL A 18 10.52 22.99 -6.72
CA VAL A 18 11.79 23.51 -7.25
C VAL A 18 12.70 22.35 -7.69
N ALA A 19 13.52 22.57 -8.72
CA ALA A 19 14.36 21.51 -9.28
C ALA A 19 15.53 21.08 -8.38
N ASP A 20 16.03 21.99 -7.54
CA ASP A 20 17.15 21.77 -6.64
C ASP A 20 16.67 21.21 -5.28
N PRO A 21 17.09 20.00 -4.86
CA PRO A 21 16.63 19.39 -3.61
C PRO A 21 17.03 20.20 -2.36
N GLU A 22 18.22 20.81 -2.35
CA GLU A 22 18.68 21.65 -1.25
C GLU A 22 17.83 22.92 -1.14
N ALA A 23 17.51 23.56 -2.27
CA ALA A 23 16.59 24.68 -2.29
C ALA A 23 15.18 24.28 -1.85
N TRP A 24 14.71 23.08 -2.22
CA TRP A 24 13.42 22.55 -1.76
C TRP A 24 13.41 22.41 -0.24
N LEU A 25 14.46 21.81 0.34
CA LEU A 25 14.54 21.59 1.79
C LEU A 25 14.68 22.91 2.57
N LYS A 26 15.44 23.88 2.06
CA LYS A 26 15.57 25.23 2.68
C LYS A 26 14.24 25.96 2.80
N GLY A 27 13.34 25.76 1.84
CA GLY A 27 12.01 26.36 1.84
C GLY A 27 10.94 25.51 2.54
N ALA A 28 11.28 24.29 2.98
CA ALA A 28 10.33 23.36 3.55
C ALA A 28 10.01 23.66 5.02
N LYS A 29 8.77 23.38 5.43
CA LYS A 29 8.33 23.41 6.82
C LYS A 29 8.46 22.03 7.42
N ARG A 30 9.05 21.95 8.63
CA ARG A 30 9.08 20.72 9.42
C ARG A 30 7.76 20.58 10.19
N GLU A 31 7.15 19.41 10.10
CA GLU A 31 5.96 18.98 10.82
C GLU A 31 6.34 17.82 11.76
N GLU A 32 5.77 17.77 12.96
CA GLU A 32 6.00 16.66 13.91
C GLU A 32 5.10 15.45 13.59
N GLY A 33 5.55 14.27 13.99
CA GLY A 33 4.79 13.03 13.86
C GLY A 33 4.90 12.36 12.49
N SER A 34 3.81 11.68 12.09
CA SER A 34 3.79 10.85 10.88
C SER A 34 3.28 11.60 9.66
N TRP A 35 4.00 11.47 8.54
CA TRP A 35 3.55 11.96 7.24
C TRP A 35 2.30 11.25 6.73
N TRP A 36 1.92 10.08 7.28
CA TRP A 36 0.72 9.33 6.86
C TRP A 36 -0.55 10.18 7.00
N GLY A 37 -0.65 10.99 8.07
CA GLY A 37 -1.80 11.87 8.27
C GLY A 37 -1.88 12.97 7.19
N HIS A 38 -0.74 13.57 6.84
CA HIS A 38 -0.66 14.54 5.76
C HIS A 38 -1.09 13.94 4.42
N TRP A 39 -0.60 12.74 4.10
CA TRP A 39 -0.99 12.03 2.89
C TRP A 39 -2.47 11.64 2.86
N ASN A 40 -3.02 11.16 3.99
CA ASN A 40 -4.44 10.84 4.11
C ASN A 40 -5.34 12.06 3.87
N ASN A 41 -4.96 13.22 4.40
CA ASN A 41 -5.69 14.48 4.17
C ASN A 41 -5.65 14.91 2.69
N TRP A 42 -4.50 14.72 2.04
CA TRP A 42 -4.38 14.97 0.60
C TRP A 42 -5.29 14.03 -0.20
N LEU A 43 -5.30 12.73 0.11
CA LEU A 43 -6.18 11.74 -0.53
C LEU A 43 -7.67 12.06 -0.37
N ALA A 44 -8.08 12.50 0.82
CA ALA A 44 -9.48 12.86 1.10
C ALA A 44 -10.00 13.98 0.17
N GLY A 45 -9.12 14.81 -0.40
CA GLY A 45 -9.50 15.81 -1.41
C GLY A 45 -9.91 15.22 -2.77
N PHE A 46 -9.66 13.94 -3.01
CA PHE A 46 -10.00 13.23 -4.25
C PHE A 46 -11.15 12.22 -4.05
N GLU A 47 -11.66 12.09 -2.83
CA GLU A 47 -12.79 11.22 -2.49
C GLU A 47 -14.06 12.07 -2.35
N GLU A 48 -14.75 12.30 -3.48
CA GLU A 48 -16.01 13.08 -3.49
C GLU A 48 -17.20 12.33 -2.85
N ALA A 49 -17.09 11.01 -2.74
CA ALA A 49 -18.16 10.16 -2.22
C ALA A 49 -18.14 10.13 -0.68
N GLU A 50 -19.33 10.09 -0.09
CA GLU A 50 -19.48 9.89 1.35
C GLU A 50 -18.91 8.53 1.78
N ALA A 51 -18.37 8.45 3.00
CA ALA A 51 -17.86 7.22 3.56
C ALA A 51 -18.99 6.18 3.66
N VAL A 52 -18.78 5.02 3.06
CA VAL A 52 -19.71 3.89 3.11
C VAL A 52 -19.13 2.74 3.90
N GLU A 53 -20.01 1.90 4.44
CA GLU A 53 -19.60 0.68 5.13
C GLU A 53 -18.75 -0.23 4.22
N PRO A 54 -17.73 -0.92 4.77
CA PRO A 54 -16.90 -1.83 4.00
C PRO A 54 -17.73 -2.89 3.29
N ARG A 55 -17.44 -3.09 2.00
CA ARG A 55 -18.08 -4.17 1.22
C ARG A 55 -17.55 -5.53 1.68
N GLN A 56 -18.37 -6.56 1.51
CA GLN A 56 -17.92 -7.93 1.73
C GLN A 56 -16.74 -8.26 0.80
N ALA A 57 -15.76 -8.99 1.33
CA ALA A 57 -14.61 -9.42 0.56
C ALA A 57 -15.02 -10.48 -0.47
N GLY A 58 -14.58 -10.30 -1.71
CA GLY A 58 -14.90 -11.20 -2.82
C GLY A 58 -16.25 -10.93 -3.49
N SER A 59 -16.54 -11.69 -4.54
CA SER A 59 -17.78 -11.69 -5.31
C SER A 59 -17.95 -13.04 -6.00
N GLU A 60 -19.06 -13.29 -6.69
CA GLU A 60 -19.24 -14.52 -7.49
C GLU A 60 -18.17 -14.66 -8.59
N GLN A 61 -17.83 -13.56 -9.27
CA GLN A 61 -16.79 -13.55 -10.30
C GLN A 61 -15.37 -13.65 -9.70
N TYR A 62 -15.18 -13.14 -8.48
CA TYR A 62 -13.90 -13.11 -7.78
C TYR A 62 -14.06 -13.65 -6.35
N PRO A 63 -14.22 -14.97 -6.17
CA PRO A 63 -14.40 -15.56 -4.84
C PRO A 63 -13.16 -15.37 -3.98
N VAL A 64 -13.35 -15.28 -2.67
CA VAL A 64 -12.24 -15.25 -1.71
C VAL A 64 -11.45 -16.55 -1.81
N ARG A 65 -10.17 -16.44 -2.14
CA ARG A 65 -9.29 -17.60 -2.34
C ARG A 65 -8.66 -18.11 -1.05
N GLU A 66 -8.13 -17.19 -0.24
CA GLU A 66 -7.48 -17.47 1.04
C GLU A 66 -7.53 -16.23 1.93
N ALA A 67 -7.33 -16.41 3.24
CA ALA A 67 -7.21 -15.28 4.16
C ALA A 67 -5.90 -14.51 3.91
N ALA A 68 -5.95 -13.19 4.04
CA ALA A 68 -4.74 -12.37 4.07
C ALA A 68 -3.79 -12.86 5.19
N PRO A 69 -2.46 -12.85 4.97
CA PRO A 69 -1.74 -12.14 3.90
C PRO A 69 -1.48 -12.98 2.62
N GLY A 70 -2.06 -14.18 2.54
CA GLY A 70 -1.91 -15.08 1.40
C GLY A 70 -0.59 -15.85 1.38
N GLY A 71 -0.52 -16.89 0.55
CA GLY A 71 0.62 -17.80 0.51
C GLY A 71 1.90 -17.19 -0.07
N TYR A 72 1.77 -16.18 -0.94
CA TYR A 72 2.92 -15.62 -1.67
C TYR A 72 3.91 -14.91 -0.75
N VAL A 73 3.43 -14.15 0.24
CA VAL A 73 4.31 -13.46 1.20
C VAL A 73 5.04 -14.43 2.13
N LEU A 74 4.53 -15.65 2.27
CA LEU A 74 5.07 -16.68 3.18
C LEU A 74 6.15 -17.54 2.52
N GLN A 75 6.37 -17.40 1.21
CA GLN A 75 7.38 -18.16 0.50
C GLN A 75 8.79 -17.83 1.02
N LYS A 76 9.61 -18.88 1.09
CA LYS A 76 11.02 -18.79 1.47
C LYS A 76 11.87 -19.38 0.33
N LEU A 77 13.12 -18.95 0.24
CA LEU A 77 14.08 -19.54 -0.69
C LEU A 77 14.68 -20.81 -0.08
N PRO A 78 14.98 -21.85 -0.90
CA PRO A 78 14.63 -21.95 -2.31
C PRO A 78 13.12 -22.17 -2.52
N ILE A 79 12.57 -21.66 -3.62
CA ILE A 79 11.14 -21.84 -3.93
C ILE A 79 10.89 -23.31 -4.25
N GLU A 80 10.19 -24.01 -3.37
CA GLU A 80 9.68 -25.35 -3.64
C GLU A 80 8.49 -25.24 -4.60
N VAL A 81 8.73 -25.49 -5.89
CA VAL A 81 7.65 -25.59 -6.88
C VAL A 81 6.94 -26.92 -6.66
N SER A 82 5.89 -26.92 -5.84
CA SER A 82 5.02 -28.09 -5.71
C SER A 82 4.27 -28.33 -7.02
N ASN A 83 4.14 -29.60 -7.43
CA ASN A 83 3.45 -30.04 -8.65
C ASN A 83 1.96 -29.62 -8.74
N ALA A 84 1.41 -28.96 -7.72
CA ALA A 84 0.06 -28.43 -7.71
C ALA A 84 -0.13 -27.19 -8.62
N LEU A 85 0.96 -26.52 -9.04
CA LEU A 85 0.90 -25.32 -9.90
C LEU A 85 1.13 -25.61 -11.38
N ILE A 86 1.40 -26.86 -11.77
CA ILE A 86 1.54 -27.26 -13.18
C ILE A 86 0.17 -27.76 -13.64
N PRO A 87 -0.56 -27.03 -14.52
CA PRO A 87 -1.74 -27.57 -15.14
C PRO A 87 -1.35 -28.87 -15.85
N LYS A 88 -2.07 -29.97 -15.59
CA LYS A 88 -1.90 -31.20 -16.37
C LYS A 88 -2.19 -30.86 -17.82
N VAL A 89 -1.16 -30.83 -18.65
CA VAL A 89 -1.32 -30.76 -20.10
C VAL A 89 -1.84 -32.14 -20.52
N GLU A 90 -3.16 -32.26 -20.69
CA GLU A 90 -3.73 -33.41 -21.39
C GLU A 90 -3.27 -33.35 -22.84
N LYS A 91 -2.50 -34.36 -23.25
CA LYS A 91 -2.18 -34.57 -24.67
C LYS A 91 -3.45 -35.05 -25.35
N ALA A 92 -4.03 -34.21 -26.21
CA ALA A 92 -5.01 -34.67 -27.19
C ALA A 92 -4.33 -35.61 -28.20
N VAL A 93 -4.91 -36.79 -28.38
CA VAL A 93 -4.61 -37.77 -29.43
C VAL A 93 -5.40 -37.39 -30.68
#